data_AF-A0A8T1QQT7-F1
#
_entry.id   AF-A0A8T1QQT7-F1
#
_cell.length_a   1.000
_cell.length_b   1.000
_cell.length_c   1.000
_cell.angle_alpha   90.00
_cell.angle_beta   90.00
_cell.angle_gamma   90.00
#
_symmetry.space_group_name_H-M   'P 1'
#
loop_
_entity.id
_entity.type
_entity.pdbx_description
1 polymer ?
#
loop_
_entity_poly.entity_id
_entity_poly.type
_entity_poly.pdbx_seq_one_letter_code
_entity_poly.pdbx_strand_id
1 'polypeptide(L)'
;MVGAGVLSLPYTMANLGWVPGVVILILSWIITLYTLRQMVEMHEMIPGKRFDRYHELGQQAFGEKLGLCIVVPQQLICEVGVDIVYMVTRGKSLQKVHKILCKDCKSIKTTYFIMIFALVHFVLSHLPNFNSISGVSLAAVVMSLSYSTIAWAASASIRGFRQMWIMVIKPQACQEQF
;
A
#
# COMPACT_ATOMS: atom_id res chain seq x y z
N MET A 1 -0.88 8.57 4.48
CA MET A 1 -0.62 7.12 4.30
C MET A 1 -0.55 6.85 2.81
N VAL A 2 0.65 6.68 2.24
CA VAL A 2 0.84 6.37 0.82
C VAL A 2 1.33 4.93 0.73
N GLY A 3 0.68 4.10 -0.06
CA GLY A 3 0.99 2.66 -0.16
C GLY A 3 0.61 2.08 -1.52
N ALA A 4 0.90 0.81 -1.74
CA ALA A 4 0.63 0.09 -2.99
C ALA A 4 -0.85 0.06 -3.39
N GLY A 5 -1.78 0.31 -2.46
CA GLY A 5 -3.20 0.47 -2.78
C GLY A 5 -3.47 1.61 -3.77
N VAL A 6 -2.60 2.63 -3.86
CA VAL A 6 -2.73 3.71 -4.84
C VAL A 6 -2.48 3.23 -6.27
N LEU A 7 -1.68 2.17 -6.46
CA LEU A 7 -1.37 1.62 -7.78
C LEU A 7 -2.55 0.87 -8.40
N SER A 8 -3.45 0.32 -7.58
CA SER A 8 -4.66 -0.35 -8.06
C SER A 8 -5.83 0.60 -8.29
N LEU A 9 -5.77 1.85 -7.81
CA LEU A 9 -6.84 2.84 -7.98
C LEU A 9 -7.21 3.10 -9.44
N PRO A 10 -6.28 3.34 -10.38
CA PRO A 10 -6.66 3.57 -11.78
C PRO A 10 -7.39 2.37 -12.39
N TYR A 11 -6.97 1.15 -12.03
CA TYR A 11 -7.58 -0.08 -12.50
C TYR A 11 -9.00 -0.28 -11.95
N THR A 12 -9.21 -0.02 -10.65
CA THR A 12 -10.55 -0.12 -10.07
C THR A 12 -11.48 0.98 -10.59
N MET A 13 -10.98 2.21 -10.76
CA MET A 13 -11.74 3.32 -11.36
C MET A 13 -12.15 3.02 -12.81
N ALA A 14 -11.31 2.34 -13.59
CA ALA A 14 -11.64 1.94 -14.95
C ALA A 14 -12.75 0.89 -15.02
N ASN A 15 -12.80 -0.04 -14.04
CA ASN A 15 -13.81 -1.10 -14.01
C ASN A 15 -15.13 -0.67 -13.34
N LEU A 16 -15.08 0.13 -12.28
CA LEU A 16 -16.27 0.59 -11.55
C LEU A 16 -16.94 1.79 -12.21
N GLY A 17 -16.18 2.59 -12.98
CA GLY A 17 -16.62 3.88 -13.48
C GLY A 17 -16.36 5.03 -12.51
N TRP A 18 -16.33 6.25 -13.05
CA TRP A 18 -15.84 7.42 -12.32
C TRP A 18 -16.71 7.80 -11.12
N VAL A 19 -18.02 7.90 -11.31
CA VAL A 19 -18.97 8.32 -10.25
C VAL A 19 -18.97 7.37 -9.05
N PRO A 20 -19.21 6.05 -9.19
CA PRO A 20 -19.22 5.15 -8.04
C PRO A 20 -17.82 5.01 -7.40
N GLY A 21 -16.76 5.08 -8.20
CA GLY A 21 -15.39 5.06 -7.67
C GLY A 21 -15.10 6.26 -6.76
N VAL A 22 -15.43 7.48 -7.20
CA VAL A 22 -15.25 8.70 -6.38
C VAL A 22 -16.10 8.67 -5.11
N VAL A 23 -17.36 8.21 -5.20
CA VAL A 23 -18.23 8.08 -4.02
C VAL A 23 -17.63 7.15 -2.97
N ILE A 24 -17.14 5.98 -3.38
CA ILE A 24 -16.50 5.02 -2.46
C ILE A 24 -15.21 5.59 -1.85
N LEU A 25 -14.42 6.33 -2.63
CA LEU A 25 -13.21 6.98 -2.13
C LEU A 25 -13.52 8.04 -1.05
N ILE A 26 -14.55 8.86 -1.25
CA ILE A 26 -14.98 9.86 -0.27
C ILE A 26 -15.51 9.18 0.99
N LEU A 27 -16.34 8.14 0.84
CA LEU A 27 -16.85 7.37 1.98
C LEU A 27 -15.71 6.72 2.78
N SER A 28 -14.77 6.08 2.10
CA SER A 28 -13.58 5.49 2.73
C SER A 28 -12.75 6.53 3.49
N TRP A 29 -12.59 7.73 2.92
CA TRP A 29 -11.90 8.83 3.57
C TRP A 29 -12.59 9.31 4.85
N ILE A 30 -13.93 9.49 4.80
CA ILE A 30 -14.73 9.87 5.98
C ILE A 30 -14.61 8.81 7.08
N ILE A 31 -14.78 7.54 6.74
CA ILE A 31 -14.65 6.42 7.69
C ILE A 31 -13.25 6.42 8.30
N THR A 32 -12.20 6.60 7.50
CA THR A 32 -10.81 6.64 7.99
C THR A 32 -10.60 7.79 8.98
N LEU A 33 -11.08 9.00 8.68
CA LEU A 33 -10.96 10.13 9.60
C LEU A 33 -11.73 9.90 10.89
N TYR A 34 -12.92 9.31 10.81
CA TYR A 34 -13.73 8.96 11.97
C TYR A 34 -13.00 7.94 12.86
N THR A 35 -12.48 6.84 12.29
CA THR A 35 -11.73 5.83 13.04
C THR A 35 -10.44 6.39 13.64
N LEU A 36 -9.73 7.27 12.93
CA LEU A 36 -8.55 7.95 13.47
C LEU A 36 -8.88 8.81 14.69
N ARG A 37 -9.97 9.57 14.65
CA ARG A 37 -10.42 10.34 15.82
C ARG A 37 -10.76 9.43 17.00
N GLN A 38 -11.49 8.34 16.74
CA GLN A 38 -11.83 7.36 17.77
C GLN A 38 -10.58 6.72 18.40
N MET A 39 -9.58 6.36 17.59
CA MET A 39 -8.30 5.83 18.08
C MET A 39 -7.57 6.82 19.00
N VAL A 40 -7.54 8.11 18.62
CA VAL A 40 -6.91 9.16 19.43
C VAL A 40 -7.63 9.33 20.76
N GLU A 41 -8.96 9.35 20.75
CA GLU A 41 -9.76 9.50 21.97
C GLU A 41 -9.63 8.29 22.91
N MET A 42 -9.56 7.07 22.34
CA MET A 42 -9.34 5.85 23.12
C MET A 42 -7.93 5.75 23.73
N HIS A 43 -6.94 6.41 23.13
CA HIS A 43 -5.55 6.41 23.60
C HIS A 43 -5.39 7.07 24.99
N GLU A 44 -6.25 8.04 25.31
CA GLU A 44 -6.29 8.76 26.60
C GLU A 44 -7.62 8.56 27.34
N MET A 45 -8.28 7.41 27.17
CA MET A 45 -9.59 7.13 27.78
C MET A 45 -9.59 7.26 29.32
N ILE A 46 -8.43 7.08 29.98
CA ILE A 46 -8.27 7.25 31.43
C ILE A 46 -7.14 8.26 31.70
N PRO A 47 -7.39 9.36 32.43
CA PRO A 47 -6.34 10.31 32.79
C PRO A 47 -5.28 9.60 33.65
N GLY A 48 -4.05 9.51 33.12
CA GLY A 48 -2.89 8.94 33.82
C GLY A 48 -2.37 7.60 33.28
N LYS A 49 -3.04 6.95 32.32
CA LYS A 49 -2.53 5.73 31.67
C LYS A 49 -2.62 5.82 30.14
N ARG A 50 -1.46 5.84 29.50
CA ARG A 50 -1.28 5.91 28.04
C ARG A 50 -1.29 4.49 27.45
N PHE A 51 -2.18 4.21 26.52
CA PHE A 51 -2.30 2.89 25.88
C PHE A 51 -1.64 2.88 24.50
N ASP A 52 -0.35 2.60 24.43
CA ASP A 52 0.39 2.63 23.16
C ASP A 52 0.23 1.35 22.31
N ARG A 53 -0.36 0.27 22.84
CA ARG A 53 -0.59 -0.99 22.09
C ARG A 53 -2.06 -1.23 21.75
N TYR A 54 -2.31 -1.62 20.49
CA TYR A 54 -3.65 -1.97 19.99
C TYR A 54 -4.35 -3.07 20.80
N HIS A 55 -3.60 -4.08 21.27
CA HIS A 55 -4.18 -5.14 22.09
C HIS A 55 -4.65 -4.64 23.47
N GLU A 56 -4.02 -3.60 24.03
CA GLU A 56 -4.36 -3.07 25.36
C GLU A 56 -5.63 -2.22 25.27
N LEU A 57 -5.74 -1.44 24.20
CA LEU A 57 -6.96 -0.73 23.83
C LEU A 57 -8.13 -1.71 23.63
N GLY A 58 -7.89 -2.81 22.91
CA GLY A 58 -8.87 -3.86 22.69
C GLY A 58 -9.32 -4.53 24.00
N GLN A 59 -8.37 -4.84 24.88
CA GLN A 59 -8.65 -5.45 26.19
C GLN A 59 -9.46 -4.54 27.11
N GLN A 60 -9.25 -3.22 27.03
CA GLN A 60 -10.03 -2.27 27.82
C GLN A 60 -11.43 -2.03 27.26
N ALA A 61 -11.59 -2.01 25.93
CA ALA A 61 -12.88 -1.77 25.29
C ALA A 61 -13.80 -3.00 25.28
N PHE A 62 -13.25 -4.21 25.12
CA PHE A 62 -14.02 -5.44 24.95
C PHE A 62 -13.79 -6.49 26.05
N GLY A 63 -12.93 -6.20 27.04
CA GLY A 63 -12.53 -7.11 28.11
C GLY A 63 -11.24 -7.87 27.83
N GLU A 64 -10.55 -8.32 28.91
CA GLU A 64 -9.18 -8.85 28.85
C GLU A 64 -8.97 -10.04 27.90
N LYS A 65 -9.97 -10.92 27.76
CA LYS A 65 -9.86 -12.12 26.91
C LYS A 65 -10.46 -11.95 25.53
N LEU A 66 -11.61 -11.28 25.43
CA LEU A 66 -12.32 -11.09 24.15
C LEU A 66 -11.62 -10.05 23.28
N GLY A 67 -11.16 -8.93 23.86
CA GLY A 67 -10.42 -7.90 23.14
C GLY A 67 -9.13 -8.41 22.53
N LEU A 68 -8.36 -9.20 23.29
CA LEU A 68 -7.13 -9.81 22.79
C LEU A 68 -7.40 -10.84 21.68
N CYS A 69 -8.44 -11.68 21.85
CA CYS A 69 -8.83 -12.71 20.89
C CYS A 69 -9.34 -12.15 19.55
N ILE A 70 -9.91 -10.93 19.53
CA ILE A 70 -10.42 -10.32 18.29
C ILE A 70 -9.33 -9.46 17.62
N VAL A 71 -8.64 -8.61 18.38
CA VAL A 71 -7.71 -7.62 17.81
C VAL A 71 -6.44 -8.26 17.28
N VAL A 72 -5.88 -9.24 18.00
CA VAL A 72 -4.60 -9.87 17.61
C VAL A 72 -4.72 -10.66 16.30
N PRO A 73 -5.74 -11.53 16.10
CA PRO A 73 -5.89 -12.23 14.83
C PRO A 73 -6.15 -11.28 13.67
N GLN A 74 -6.98 -10.25 13.86
CA GLN A 74 -7.24 -9.27 12.81
C GLN A 74 -5.96 -8.54 12.38
N GLN A 75 -5.15 -8.09 13.34
CA GLN A 75 -3.87 -7.43 13.06
C GLN A 75 -2.92 -8.39 12.32
N LEU A 76 -2.79 -9.63 12.77
CA LEU A 76 -1.92 -10.62 12.14
C LEU A 76 -2.35 -10.94 10.70
N ILE A 77 -3.65 -11.13 10.45
CA ILE A 77 -4.19 -11.41 9.11
C ILE A 77 -3.89 -10.25 8.16
N CYS A 78 -4.10 -9.01 8.61
CA CYS A 78 -3.83 -7.83 7.80
C CYS A 78 -2.33 -7.67 7.49
N GLU A 79 -1.45 -7.74 8.48
CA GLU A 79 0.00 -7.57 8.30
C GLU A 79 0.58 -8.67 7.39
N VAL A 80 0.29 -9.94 7.68
CA VAL A 80 0.79 -11.07 6.88
C VAL A 80 0.23 -11.02 5.45
N GLY A 81 -1.05 -10.70 5.29
CA GLY A 81 -1.67 -10.57 3.97
C GLY A 81 -1.03 -9.47 3.14
N VAL A 82 -0.77 -8.32 3.76
CA VAL A 82 -0.09 -7.19 3.13
C VAL A 82 1.33 -7.59 2.72
N ASP A 83 2.11 -8.18 3.62
CA ASP A 83 3.48 -8.61 3.34
C ASP A 83 3.57 -9.57 2.14
N ILE A 84 2.68 -10.56 2.06
CA ILE A 84 2.62 -11.51 0.93
C ILE A 84 2.35 -10.77 -0.38
N VAL A 85 1.35 -9.88 -0.40
CA VAL A 85 0.98 -9.12 -1.61
C VAL A 85 2.13 -8.22 -2.05
N TYR A 86 2.79 -7.53 -1.12
CA TYR A 86 3.95 -6.69 -1.44
C TYR A 86 5.13 -7.52 -1.95
N MET A 87 5.42 -8.68 -1.35
CA MET A 87 6.51 -9.57 -1.76
C MET A 87 6.32 -10.05 -3.20
N VAL A 88 5.11 -10.52 -3.56
CA VAL A 88 4.77 -10.97 -4.92
C VAL A 88 4.82 -9.81 -5.93
N THR A 89 4.24 -8.66 -5.56
CA THR A 89 4.19 -7.48 -6.43
C THR A 89 5.59 -6.97 -6.76
N ARG A 90 6.47 -6.89 -5.75
CA ARG A 90 7.85 -6.46 -5.93
C ARG A 90 8.66 -7.46 -6.75
N GLY A 91 8.47 -8.76 -6.55
CA GLY A 91 9.09 -9.80 -7.39
C GLY A 91 8.68 -9.72 -8.86
N LYS A 92 7.40 -9.47 -9.16
CA LYS A 92 6.92 -9.24 -10.54
C LYS A 92 7.50 -7.96 -11.15
N SER A 93 7.58 -6.88 -10.37
CA SER A 93 8.18 -5.63 -10.82
C SER A 93 9.66 -5.80 -11.18
N LEU A 94 10.43 -6.50 -10.34
CA LEU A 94 11.85 -6.78 -10.60
C LEU A 94 12.04 -7.66 -11.85
N GLN A 95 11.17 -8.65 -12.07
CA GLN A 95 11.19 -9.46 -13.29
C GLN A 95 11.00 -8.61 -14.55
N LYS A 96 10.15 -7.58 -14.50
CA LYS A 96 9.96 -6.66 -15.63
C LYS A 96 11.18 -5.79 -15.89
N VAL A 97 11.78 -5.23 -14.83
CA VAL A 97 13.02 -4.47 -14.93
C VAL A 97 14.11 -5.32 -15.59
N HIS A 98 14.26 -6.58 -15.18
CA HIS A 98 15.20 -7.51 -15.80
C HIS A 98 14.92 -7.75 -17.29
N LYS A 99 13.66 -7.94 -17.69
CA LYS A 99 13.28 -8.11 -19.11
C LYS A 99 13.58 -6.87 -19.97
N ILE A 100 13.48 -5.67 -19.40
CA ILE A 100 13.78 -4.42 -20.11
C ILE A 100 15.30 -4.27 -20.31
N LEU A 101 16.09 -4.60 -19.30
CA LEU A 101 17.56 -4.49 -19.32
C LEU A 101 18.23 -5.56 -20.18
N CYS A 102 17.69 -6.79 -20.19
CA CYS A 102 18.23 -7.87 -21.02
C CYS A 102 17.15 -8.45 -21.92
N LYS A 103 17.13 -7.97 -23.18
CA LYS A 103 16.15 -8.38 -24.21
C LYS A 103 16.33 -9.82 -24.69
N ASP A 104 17.56 -10.34 -24.65
CA ASP A 104 17.91 -11.69 -25.15
C ASP A 104 18.23 -12.70 -24.03
N CYS A 105 17.95 -12.37 -22.76
CA CYS A 105 18.19 -13.28 -21.64
C CYS A 105 17.10 -14.37 -21.54
N LYS A 106 17.53 -15.56 -21.11
CA LYS A 106 16.63 -16.68 -20.78
C LYS A 106 15.59 -16.24 -19.74
N SER A 107 14.34 -16.66 -19.92
CA SER A 107 13.26 -16.37 -19.00
C SER A 107 13.48 -17.04 -17.64
N ILE A 108 13.79 -16.24 -16.64
CA ILE A 108 13.92 -16.69 -15.24
C ILE A 108 12.51 -16.70 -14.61
N LYS A 109 12.21 -17.75 -13.83
CA LYS A 109 10.95 -17.87 -13.10
C LYS A 109 10.81 -16.72 -12.08
N THR A 110 9.61 -16.17 -11.96
CA THR A 110 9.30 -15.06 -11.02
C THR A 110 9.65 -15.42 -9.57
N THR A 111 9.56 -16.71 -9.20
CA THR A 111 9.94 -17.21 -7.87
C THR A 111 11.36 -16.83 -7.45
N TYR A 112 12.33 -16.83 -8.37
CA TYR A 112 13.70 -16.44 -8.03
C TYR A 112 13.81 -14.95 -7.68
N PHE A 113 13.11 -14.08 -8.41
CA PHE A 113 13.05 -12.65 -8.11
C PHE A 113 12.37 -12.37 -6.77
N ILE A 114 11.32 -13.13 -6.44
CA ILE A 114 10.66 -13.07 -5.12
C ILE A 114 11.64 -13.49 -4.01
N MET A 115 12.39 -14.57 -4.19
CA MET A 115 13.38 -15.04 -3.20
C MET A 115 14.52 -14.03 -2.98
N ILE A 116 15.03 -13.40 -4.04
CA ILE A 116 16.03 -12.33 -3.92
C ILE A 116 15.48 -11.19 -3.05
N PHE A 117 14.22 -10.80 -3.30
CA PHE A 117 13.58 -9.74 -2.54
C PHE A 117 13.34 -10.11 -1.06
N ALA A 118 12.98 -11.36 -0.81
CA ALA A 118 12.81 -11.91 0.53
C ALA A 118 14.13 -11.95 1.32
N LEU A 119 15.25 -12.28 0.66
CA LEU A 119 16.58 -12.27 1.29
C LEU A 119 16.96 -10.86 1.75
N VAL A 120 16.72 -9.85 0.92
CA VAL A 120 16.96 -8.44 1.29
C VAL A 120 16.09 -8.06 2.50
N HIS A 121 14.82 -8.46 2.55
CA HIS A 121 13.94 -8.21 3.71
C HIS A 121 14.43 -8.91 4.97
N PHE A 122 14.93 -10.14 4.85
CA PHE A 122 15.47 -10.90 5.97
C PHE A 122 16.71 -10.22 6.58
N VAL A 123 17.59 -9.66 5.75
CA VAL A 123 18.75 -8.87 6.20
C VAL A 123 18.28 -7.57 6.86
N LEU A 124 17.30 -6.86 6.29
CA LEU A 124 16.73 -5.66 6.91
C LEU A 124 16.08 -5.96 8.27
N SER A 125 15.46 -7.13 8.44
CA SER A 125 14.84 -7.57 9.70
C SER A 125 15.86 -7.76 10.83
N HIS A 126 17.13 -8.02 10.50
CA HIS A 126 18.20 -8.13 11.48
C HIS A 126 18.70 -6.78 12.02
N LEU A 127 18.19 -5.65 11.55
CA LEU A 127 18.58 -4.33 12.05
C LEU A 127 17.79 -3.99 13.33
N PRO A 128 18.43 -3.97 14.53
CA PRO A 128 17.74 -3.74 15.79
C PRO A 128 17.45 -2.26 16.08
N ASN A 129 17.92 -1.34 15.23
CA ASN A 129 17.89 0.10 15.48
C ASN A 129 16.85 0.81 14.59
N PHE A 130 15.91 1.51 15.22
CA PHE A 130 14.93 2.38 14.55
C PHE A 130 15.58 3.46 13.68
N ASN A 131 16.80 3.90 14.03
CA ASN A 131 17.53 4.89 13.23
C ASN A 131 17.88 4.37 11.83
N SER A 132 18.16 3.07 11.67
CA SER A 132 18.44 2.47 10.36
C SER A 132 17.20 2.37 9.47
N ILE A 133 16.00 2.28 10.08
CA ILE A 133 14.71 2.23 9.36
C ILE A 133 14.34 3.62 8.80
N SER A 134 14.83 4.70 9.41
CA SER A 134 14.62 6.06 8.92
C SER A 134 15.13 6.25 7.49
N GLY A 135 16.25 5.61 7.13
CA GLY A 135 16.76 5.62 5.76
C GLY A 135 15.80 4.96 4.75
N VAL A 136 15.17 3.86 5.13
CA VAL A 136 14.15 3.17 4.30
C VAL A 136 12.90 4.05 4.16
N SER A 137 12.49 4.73 5.23
CA SER A 137 11.37 5.67 5.21
C SER A 137 11.65 6.87 4.28
N LEU A 138 12.85 7.46 4.36
CA LEU A 138 13.28 8.53 3.46
C LEU A 138 13.21 8.08 2.00
N ALA A 139 13.74 6.90 1.68
CA ALA A 139 13.67 6.34 0.34
C ALA A 139 12.21 6.13 -0.13
N ALA A 140 11.32 5.65 0.75
CA ALA A 140 9.91 5.49 0.44
C ALA A 140 9.22 6.84 0.13
N VAL A 141 9.56 7.90 0.85
CA VAL A 141 9.05 9.26 0.59
C VAL A 141 9.56 9.77 -0.76
N VAL A 142 10.86 9.62 -1.06
CA VAL A 142 11.44 10.04 -2.35
C VAL A 142 10.78 9.31 -3.52
N MET A 143 10.58 8.00 -3.40
CA MET A 143 9.89 7.21 -4.42
C MET A 143 8.43 7.62 -4.60
N SER A 144 7.73 7.92 -3.50
CA SER A 144 6.34 8.38 -3.55
C SER A 144 6.22 9.74 -4.24
N LEU A 145 7.10 10.69 -3.91
CA LEU A 145 7.15 11.99 -4.56
C LEU A 145 7.47 11.87 -6.04
N SER A 146 8.42 10.99 -6.40
CA SER A 146 8.78 10.71 -7.79
C SER A 146 7.60 10.14 -8.58
N TYR A 147 6.85 9.20 -7.99
CA TYR A 147 5.67 8.65 -8.65
C TYR A 147 4.57 9.71 -8.83
N SER A 148 4.31 10.53 -7.81
CA SER A 148 3.34 11.62 -7.90
C SER A 148 3.74 12.69 -8.93
N THR A 149 5.03 13.04 -9.02
CA THR A 149 5.52 14.03 -10.00
C THR A 149 5.43 13.49 -11.42
N ILE A 150 5.76 12.21 -11.65
CA ILE A 150 5.58 11.55 -12.96
C ILE A 150 4.10 11.50 -13.33
N ALA A 151 3.22 11.10 -12.40
CA ALA A 151 1.77 11.04 -12.66
C ALA A 151 1.19 12.41 -13.00
N TRP A 152 1.62 13.46 -12.29
CA TRP A 152 1.22 14.84 -12.56
C TRP A 152 1.79 15.35 -13.89
N ALA A 153 3.07 15.12 -14.16
CA ALA A 153 3.72 15.52 -15.42
C ALA A 153 3.09 14.81 -16.63
N ALA A 154 2.81 13.51 -16.52
CA ALA A 154 2.09 12.75 -17.55
C ALA A 154 0.71 13.37 -17.79
N SER A 155 -0.03 13.66 -16.72
CA SER A 155 -1.36 14.28 -16.81
C SER A 155 -1.33 15.69 -17.42
N ALA A 156 -0.31 16.49 -17.12
CA ALA A 156 -0.11 17.83 -17.68
C ALA A 156 0.36 17.79 -19.14
N SER A 157 1.19 16.81 -19.51
CA SER A 157 1.71 16.63 -20.87
C SER A 157 0.63 16.15 -21.85
N ILE A 158 -0.37 15.41 -21.35
CA ILE A 158 -1.56 15.04 -22.10
C ILE A 158 -2.45 16.29 -22.22
N ARG A 159 -2.15 17.12 -23.22
CA ARG A 159 -3.02 18.25 -23.61
C ARG A 159 -4.41 17.72 -23.98
N GLY A 160 -5.42 18.16 -23.23
CA GLY A 160 -6.79 18.27 -23.71
C GLY A 160 -7.73 17.19 -23.19
N PHE A 161 -8.76 17.67 -22.49
CA PHE A 161 -10.09 17.13 -22.16
C PHE A 161 -10.71 16.05 -23.08
N ARG A 162 -10.12 15.76 -24.26
CA ARG A 162 -10.53 14.77 -25.24
C ARG A 162 -10.00 13.35 -24.97
N GLN A 163 -8.82 13.19 -24.36
CA GLN A 163 -8.26 11.86 -24.06
C GLN A 163 -8.91 11.20 -22.85
N MET A 164 -9.41 11.97 -21.88
CA MET A 164 -10.11 11.44 -20.70
C MET A 164 -11.38 10.68 -21.12
N TRP A 165 -12.10 11.20 -22.13
CA TRP A 165 -13.22 10.51 -22.76
C TRP A 165 -12.80 9.26 -23.56
N ILE A 166 -11.63 9.27 -24.20
CA ILE A 166 -11.11 8.11 -24.93
C ILE A 166 -10.62 7.00 -23.98
N MET A 167 -10.04 7.36 -22.82
CA MET A 167 -9.72 6.40 -21.75
C MET A 167 -10.98 5.80 -21.11
N VAL A 168 -12.08 6.56 -21.05
CA VAL A 168 -13.40 6.08 -20.60
C VAL A 168 -13.99 5.04 -21.58
N ILE A 169 -13.66 5.12 -22.88
CA ILE A 169 -14.24 4.23 -23.91
C ILE A 169 -13.32 3.06 -24.28
N LYS A 170 -11.99 3.16 -24.11
CA LYS A 170 -11.04 2.06 -24.37
C LYS A 170 -10.03 1.88 -23.21
N PRO A 171 -10.36 1.07 -22.19
CA PRO A 171 -9.42 0.73 -21.12
C PRO A 171 -8.31 -0.25 -21.52
N GLN A 172 -8.36 -0.84 -22.74
CA GLN A 172 -7.45 -1.91 -23.16
C GLN A 172 -5.99 -1.51 -23.41
N ALA A 173 -5.65 -0.22 -23.56
CA ALA A 173 -4.29 0.18 -23.93
C ALA A 173 -3.29 0.22 -22.76
N CYS A 174 -3.76 0.14 -21.51
CA CYS A 174 -2.90 0.14 -20.32
C CYS A 174 -2.74 -1.27 -19.69
N GLN A 175 -3.13 -2.33 -20.41
CA GLN A 175 -3.01 -3.71 -19.92
C GLN A 175 -1.64 -4.36 -20.17
N GLU A 176 -0.73 -3.76 -20.94
CA GLU A 176 0.58 -4.36 -21.23
C GLU A 176 1.74 -3.86 -20.34
N GLN A 177 1.47 -3.05 -19.32
CA GLN A 177 2.56 -2.50 -18.47
C GLN A 177 2.49 -2.84 -16.98
N PHE A 178 1.43 -3.48 -16.46
CA PHE A 178 1.36 -3.94 -15.05
C PHE A 178 1.38 -5.45 -14.83
#